data_AF-A0A523FY84-F1
#
_entry.id   AF-A0A523FY84-F1
#
_cell.length_a   1.000
_cell.length_b   1.000
_cell.length_c   1.000
_cell.angle_alpha   90.00
_cell.angle_beta   90.00
_cell.angle_gamma   90.00
#
_symmetry.space_group_name_H-M   'P 1'
#
loop_
_entity.id
_entity.type
_entity.pdbx_description
1 polymer ?
#
loop_
_entity_poly.entity_id
_entity_poly.type
_entity_poly.pdbx_seq_one_letter_code
_entity_poly.pdbx_strand_id
1 'polypeptide(L)'
;MNDPHVVAVIYRLKHDAFVKYDKAEPLEHDTPEFTVRVSEGEAHFEMKKHFGNVEAAREMVAPFIRAWEVTAALDEGPGHFELIFKNGDIEDRKPTPGIVNVVRVETILMAESVSIVLGKGHYPEPPSGIVVNADVEAMLSRYTKFRQDRETLAGMAYFCLTVLVESAGGRAPAAGKFNVAGKVLSTLGRLTGEKGGADARKVKGLRHEFTPAERDWLDLALRKLIRRAAEVAYDPAQSRPQITMADLQKLN
;
A
#
# COMPACT_ATOMS: atom_id res chain seq x y z
N MET A 1 5.77 35.62 8.96
CA MET A 1 4.43 35.27 9.46
C MET A 1 4.51 35.26 10.97
N ASN A 2 3.54 35.84 11.67
CA ASN A 2 3.55 35.92 13.14
C ASN A 2 2.92 34.69 13.80
N ASP A 3 1.92 34.09 13.14
CA ASP A 3 1.23 32.88 13.60
C ASP A 3 0.93 31.98 12.39
N PRO A 4 1.97 31.36 11.78
CA PRO A 4 1.81 30.55 10.59
C PRO A 4 0.96 29.30 10.89
N HIS A 5 0.04 29.00 10.01
CA HIS A 5 -0.82 27.84 10.09
C HIS A 5 -0.89 27.15 8.73
N VAL A 6 -0.57 25.86 8.70
CA VAL A 6 -0.78 25.05 7.51
C VAL A 6 -2.27 24.74 7.37
N VAL A 7 -2.87 25.27 6.30
CA VAL A 7 -4.26 24.98 5.92
C VAL A 7 -4.34 23.65 5.20
N ALA A 8 -3.42 23.39 4.28
CA ALA A 8 -3.39 22.14 3.53
C ALA A 8 -1.97 21.67 3.18
N VAL A 9 -1.82 20.36 3.02
CA VAL A 9 -0.65 19.77 2.33
C VAL A 9 -1.13 19.05 1.07
N ILE A 10 -0.46 19.32 -0.03
CA ILE A 10 -0.88 18.90 -1.37
C ILE A 10 0.13 17.89 -1.89
N TYR A 11 -0.40 16.78 -2.39
CA TYR A 11 0.36 15.70 -3.01
C TYR A 11 -0.09 15.52 -4.45
N ARG A 12 0.85 15.26 -5.35
CA ARG A 12 0.56 14.84 -6.72
C ARG A 12 0.49 13.33 -6.77
N LEU A 13 -0.51 12.82 -7.47
CA LEU A 13 -0.60 11.41 -7.81
C LEU A 13 0.50 11.06 -8.84
N LYS A 14 1.34 10.10 -8.47
CA LYS A 14 2.22 9.39 -9.38
C LYS A 14 1.63 8.00 -9.62
N HIS A 15 1.66 7.60 -10.88
CA HIS A 15 1.23 6.30 -11.32
C HIS A 15 2.09 5.87 -12.51
N ASP A 16 2.12 4.57 -12.81
CA ASP A 16 2.82 4.05 -13.97
C ASP A 16 2.28 4.64 -15.28
N ALA A 17 3.12 4.66 -16.32
CA ALA A 17 2.83 5.32 -17.60
C ALA A 17 1.55 4.82 -18.29
N PHE A 18 1.20 3.56 -18.05
CA PHE A 18 0.01 2.91 -18.60
C PHE A 18 -1.24 3.09 -17.73
N VAL A 19 -1.16 3.76 -16.57
CA VAL A 19 -2.34 4.08 -15.76
C VAL A 19 -2.74 5.52 -16.03
N LYS A 20 -4.04 5.83 -16.10
CA LYS A 20 -4.54 7.21 -16.17
C LYS A 20 -5.78 7.39 -15.32
N TYR A 21 -5.85 8.50 -14.59
CA TYR A 21 -6.98 8.89 -13.75
C TYR A 21 -7.78 10.06 -14.34
N ASP A 22 -7.57 10.39 -15.62
CA ASP A 22 -8.17 11.55 -16.30
C ASP A 22 -9.72 11.54 -16.31
N LYS A 23 -10.33 10.38 -16.07
CA LYS A 23 -11.79 10.19 -15.99
C LYS A 23 -12.26 9.77 -14.59
N ALA A 24 -11.37 9.80 -13.60
CA ALA A 24 -11.72 9.41 -12.25
C ALA A 24 -12.60 10.46 -11.59
N GLU A 25 -13.71 10.02 -10.99
CA GLU A 25 -14.56 10.90 -10.21
C GLU A 25 -13.80 11.46 -8.99
N PRO A 26 -14.02 12.73 -8.60
CA PRO A 26 -13.46 13.28 -7.39
C PRO A 26 -13.82 12.43 -6.17
N LEU A 27 -12.85 12.25 -5.29
CA LEU A 27 -12.99 11.45 -4.08
C LEU A 27 -12.78 12.35 -2.86
N GLU A 28 -13.65 12.25 -1.86
CA GLU A 28 -13.51 12.96 -0.59
C GLU A 28 -13.60 11.98 0.58
N HIS A 29 -12.74 12.18 1.57
CA HIS A 29 -12.72 11.39 2.79
C HIS A 29 -12.38 12.23 4.00
N ASP A 30 -13.10 11.99 5.08
CA ASP A 30 -13.03 12.78 6.29
C ASP A 30 -12.44 11.97 7.45
N THR A 31 -11.46 12.55 8.13
CA THR A 31 -10.87 12.02 9.37
C THR A 31 -10.98 13.05 10.49
N PRO A 32 -10.82 12.69 11.77
CA PRO A 32 -10.79 13.67 12.86
C PRO A 32 -9.68 14.73 12.72
N GLU A 33 -8.57 14.38 12.07
CA GLU A 33 -7.37 15.21 11.93
C GLU A 33 -7.40 16.13 10.70
N PHE A 34 -7.95 15.64 9.59
CA PHE A 34 -7.95 16.29 8.28
C PHE A 34 -9.08 15.79 7.38
N THR A 35 -9.39 16.55 6.34
CA THR A 35 -10.21 16.12 5.21
C THR A 35 -9.30 15.96 4.00
N VAL A 36 -9.43 14.86 3.24
CA VAL A 36 -8.69 14.67 1.99
C VAL A 36 -9.64 14.72 0.81
N ARG A 37 -9.29 15.50 -0.22
CA ARG A 37 -9.95 15.54 -1.51
C ARG A 37 -8.97 15.15 -2.61
N VAL A 38 -9.36 14.22 -3.48
CA VAL A 38 -8.57 13.83 -4.64
C VAL A 38 -9.33 14.20 -5.90
N SER A 39 -8.72 15.03 -6.73
CA SER A 39 -9.24 15.42 -8.03
C SER A 39 -8.10 15.85 -8.94
N GLU A 40 -8.27 15.67 -10.25
CA GLU A 40 -7.32 16.15 -11.26
C GLU A 40 -5.86 15.69 -11.01
N GLY A 41 -5.68 14.49 -10.45
CA GLY A 41 -4.35 13.94 -10.15
C GLY A 41 -3.64 14.57 -8.94
N GLU A 42 -4.37 15.28 -8.07
CA GLU A 42 -3.84 15.84 -6.82
C GLU A 42 -4.69 15.43 -5.62
N ALA A 43 -4.03 15.20 -4.49
CA ALA A 43 -4.64 14.94 -3.20
C ALA A 43 -4.35 16.12 -2.27
N HIS A 44 -5.42 16.80 -1.84
CA HIS A 44 -5.40 17.95 -0.96
C HIS A 44 -5.83 17.51 0.43
N PHE A 45 -4.91 17.57 1.39
CA PHE A 45 -5.19 17.25 2.79
C PHE A 45 -5.38 18.54 3.57
N GLU A 46 -6.62 18.91 3.83
CA GLU A 46 -7.03 20.09 4.61
C GLU A 46 -6.94 19.79 6.11
N MET A 47 -6.07 20.50 6.83
CA MET A 47 -5.77 20.26 8.24
C MET A 47 -6.87 20.85 9.13
N LYS A 48 -7.46 20.04 10.01
CA LYS A 48 -8.42 20.50 11.04
C LYS A 48 -7.72 20.99 12.30
N LYS A 49 -6.52 20.46 12.57
CA LYS A 49 -5.66 20.84 13.70
C LYS A 49 -4.65 21.90 13.28
N HIS A 50 -4.20 22.71 14.23
CA HIS A 50 -3.15 23.69 13.97
C HIS A 50 -1.77 23.03 13.85
N PHE A 51 -1.10 23.30 12.73
CA PHE A 51 0.32 23.01 12.53
C PHE A 51 1.05 24.29 12.15
N GLY A 52 2.17 24.57 12.83
CA GLY A 52 2.98 25.76 12.59
C GLY A 52 3.93 25.67 11.39
N ASN A 53 4.10 24.48 10.81
CA ASN A 53 4.93 24.24 9.63
C ASN A 53 4.45 23.01 8.84
N VAL A 54 4.89 22.95 7.58
CA VAL A 54 4.46 21.93 6.60
C VAL A 54 4.97 20.55 6.97
N GLU A 55 6.17 20.44 7.53
CA GLU A 55 6.77 19.17 7.93
C GLU A 55 5.92 18.45 8.98
N ALA A 56 5.47 19.15 10.01
CA ALA A 56 4.60 18.60 11.04
C ALA A 56 3.23 18.17 10.49
N ALA A 57 2.66 18.94 9.56
CA ALA A 57 1.42 18.55 8.87
C ALA A 57 1.63 17.31 7.98
N ARG A 58 2.78 17.19 7.32
CA ARG A 58 3.14 16.01 6.52
C ARG A 58 3.32 14.77 7.38
N GLU A 59 3.99 14.89 8.53
CA GLU A 59 4.14 13.79 9.49
C GLU A 59 2.79 13.29 9.99
N MET A 60 1.79 14.18 10.15
CA MET A 60 0.43 13.81 10.52
C MET A 60 -0.27 12.94 9.47
N VAL A 61 -0.15 13.29 8.18
CA VAL A 61 -0.83 12.56 7.10
C VAL A 61 -0.06 11.34 6.59
N ALA A 62 1.24 11.24 6.87
CA ALA A 62 2.11 10.22 6.32
C ALA A 62 1.65 8.77 6.62
N PRO A 63 1.21 8.41 7.85
CA PRO A 63 0.71 7.06 8.12
C PRO A 63 -0.51 6.70 7.28
N PHE A 64 -1.42 7.66 7.08
CA PHE A 64 -2.61 7.48 6.25
C PHE A 64 -2.23 7.31 4.78
N ILE A 65 -1.38 8.18 4.24
CA ILE A 65 -0.87 8.06 2.86
C ILE A 65 -0.24 6.69 2.65
N ARG A 66 0.63 6.24 3.57
CA ARG A 66 1.30 4.95 3.43
C ARG A 66 0.29 3.80 3.42
N ALA A 67 -0.68 3.81 4.33
CA ALA A 67 -1.75 2.80 4.35
C ALA A 67 -2.55 2.79 3.03
N TRP A 68 -2.80 3.96 2.44
CA TRP A 68 -3.50 4.09 1.17
C TRP A 68 -2.72 3.44 0.03
N GLU A 69 -1.44 3.79 -0.10
CA GLU A 69 -0.54 3.23 -1.11
C GLU A 69 -0.41 1.71 -0.98
N VAL A 70 -0.30 1.18 0.24
CA VAL A 70 -0.27 -0.27 0.47
C VAL A 70 -1.57 -0.93 0.02
N THR A 71 -2.72 -0.35 0.36
CA THR A 71 -4.03 -0.87 -0.06
C THR A 71 -4.15 -0.90 -1.58
N ALA A 72 -3.84 0.22 -2.22
CA ALA A 72 -3.88 0.34 -3.68
C ALA A 72 -2.89 -0.63 -4.35
N ALA A 73 -1.68 -0.80 -3.80
CA ALA A 73 -0.69 -1.74 -4.33
C ALA A 73 -1.16 -3.21 -4.25
N LEU A 74 -1.93 -3.57 -3.23
CA LEU A 74 -2.48 -4.92 -3.07
C LEU A 74 -3.70 -5.15 -3.96
N ASP A 75 -4.58 -4.16 -4.13
CA ASP A 75 -5.83 -4.31 -4.89
C ASP A 75 -5.63 -4.11 -6.38
N GLU A 76 -4.88 -3.08 -6.76
CA GLU A 76 -4.74 -2.65 -8.15
C GLU A 76 -3.38 -3.01 -8.73
N GLY A 77 -2.35 -3.12 -7.90
CA GLY A 77 -0.97 -3.41 -8.28
C GLY A 77 0.00 -2.32 -7.84
N PRO A 78 1.26 -2.66 -7.51
CA PRO A 78 2.28 -1.67 -7.16
C PRO A 78 2.51 -0.67 -8.29
N GLY A 79 2.82 0.59 -7.95
CA GLY A 79 3.10 1.64 -8.94
C GLY A 79 1.85 2.31 -9.53
N HIS A 80 0.64 1.81 -9.25
CA HIS A 80 -0.59 2.41 -9.77
C HIS A 80 -1.03 3.66 -9.00
N PHE A 81 -0.67 3.77 -7.71
CA PHE A 81 -1.04 4.90 -6.87
C PHE A 81 0.05 5.18 -5.85
N GLU A 82 0.73 6.31 -6.02
CA GLU A 82 1.73 6.86 -5.09
C GLU A 82 1.46 8.35 -4.91
N LEU A 83 1.55 8.87 -3.69
CA LEU A 83 1.35 10.29 -3.41
C LEU A 83 2.70 10.95 -3.15
N ILE A 84 3.12 11.81 -4.08
CA ILE A 84 4.37 12.56 -3.95
C ILE A 84 4.05 13.98 -3.48
N PHE A 85 4.69 14.39 -2.38
CA PHE A 85 4.52 15.73 -1.84
C PHE A 85 4.83 16.78 -2.91
N LYS A 86 3.91 17.73 -3.10
CA LYS A 86 4.01 18.82 -4.06
C LYS A 86 4.32 20.14 -3.36
N ASN A 87 3.43 20.58 -2.46
CA ASN A 87 3.55 21.83 -1.72
C ASN A 87 2.64 21.83 -0.48
N GLY A 88 2.75 22.87 0.35
CA GLY A 88 1.81 23.14 1.44
C GLY A 88 1.28 24.56 1.35
N ASP A 89 0.03 24.74 1.74
CA ASP A 89 -0.65 26.03 1.80
C ASP A 89 -0.62 26.53 3.25
N ILE A 90 -0.05 27.72 3.45
CA ILE A 90 0.21 28.31 4.75
C ILE A 90 -0.44 29.69 4.81
N GLU A 91 -1.19 29.94 5.88
CA GLU A 91 -1.77 31.25 6.19
C GLU A 91 -1.17 31.81 7.48
N ASP A 92 -1.12 33.13 7.60
CA ASP A 92 -0.77 33.80 8.86
C ASP A 92 -2.07 34.11 9.62
N ARG A 93 -2.29 33.46 10.77
CA ARG A 93 -3.46 33.70 11.63
C ARG A 93 -3.40 35.02 12.38
N LYS A 94 -2.23 35.67 12.44
CA LYS A 94 -2.03 36.98 13.07
C LYS A 94 -1.24 37.92 12.15
N PRO A 95 -1.80 38.28 10.98
CA PRO A 95 -1.09 39.11 10.03
C PRO A 95 -0.82 40.49 10.62
N THR A 96 0.34 41.06 10.30
CA THR A 96 0.61 42.47 10.61
C THR A 96 -0.25 43.32 9.67
N PRO A 97 -1.01 44.34 10.13
CA PRO A 97 -1.84 45.15 9.26
C PRO A 97 -1.03 45.73 8.09
N GLY A 98 -1.41 45.40 6.85
CA GLY A 98 -0.77 45.92 5.63
C GLY A 98 0.18 44.97 4.88
N ILE A 99 0.38 43.72 5.33
CA ILE A 99 1.24 42.74 4.62
C ILE A 99 0.47 41.42 4.42
N VAL A 100 0.20 41.06 3.15
CA VAL A 100 -0.29 39.73 2.75
C VAL A 100 0.87 38.99 2.10
N ASN A 101 1.34 37.92 2.73
CA ASN A 101 2.38 37.04 2.17
C ASN A 101 1.75 35.70 1.79
N VAL A 102 1.54 35.47 0.50
CA VAL A 102 1.24 34.14 -0.06
C VAL A 102 2.54 33.61 -0.66
N VAL A 103 3.06 32.50 -0.12
CA VAL A 103 4.28 31.87 -0.65
C VAL A 103 3.88 30.56 -1.33
N ARG A 104 3.99 30.53 -2.65
CA ARG A 104 3.79 29.34 -3.49
C ARG A 104 5.15 28.90 -4.03
N VAL A 105 5.51 27.63 -3.84
CA VAL A 105 6.77 27.06 -4.35
C VAL A 105 6.43 25.94 -5.33
N GLU A 106 6.95 26.01 -6.56
CA GLU A 106 6.71 25.04 -7.64
C GLU A 106 8.02 24.43 -8.15
N THR A 107 7.99 23.17 -8.58
CA THR A 107 9.10 22.50 -9.31
C THR A 107 8.50 21.49 -10.30
N ILE A 108 9.02 21.44 -11.54
CA ILE A 108 8.46 20.64 -12.66
C ILE A 108 9.57 19.86 -13.38
N LEU A 109 9.30 18.58 -13.69
CA LEU A 109 10.01 17.77 -14.69
C LEU A 109 9.01 16.79 -15.35
N MET A 110 9.01 16.70 -16.68
CA MET A 110 8.21 15.74 -17.45
C MET A 110 9.01 15.12 -18.60
N ALA A 111 8.76 13.85 -18.88
CA ALA A 111 9.16 13.15 -20.10
C ALA A 111 8.02 12.19 -20.52
N GLU A 112 7.71 12.14 -21.81
CA GLU A 112 6.62 11.32 -22.38
C GLU A 112 7.16 10.12 -23.17
N SER A 113 6.44 8.99 -23.08
CA SER A 113 6.43 7.95 -24.12
C SER A 113 5.06 7.25 -24.11
N VAL A 114 4.63 6.73 -25.27
CA VAL A 114 3.29 6.17 -25.49
C VAL A 114 3.29 4.66 -25.26
N SER A 115 2.36 4.19 -24.43
CA SER A 115 2.04 2.77 -24.20
C SER A 115 0.53 2.58 -24.07
N ILE A 116 0.02 1.35 -24.20
CA ILE A 116 -1.40 1.00 -24.00
C ILE A 116 -1.85 1.49 -22.62
N VAL A 117 -2.95 2.24 -22.57
CA VAL A 117 -3.41 2.95 -21.37
C VAL A 117 -4.61 2.24 -20.72
N LEU A 118 -4.48 1.87 -19.46
CA LEU A 118 -5.54 1.51 -18.53
C LEU A 118 -6.15 2.79 -17.92
N GLY A 119 -7.30 3.21 -18.44
CA GLY A 119 -8.08 4.29 -17.85
C GLY A 119 -8.83 3.83 -16.60
N LYS A 120 -8.64 4.53 -15.48
CA LYS A 120 -9.32 4.30 -14.21
C LYS A 120 -10.50 5.26 -14.08
N GLY A 121 -11.68 4.72 -13.80
CA GLY A 121 -12.91 5.50 -13.59
C GLY A 121 -13.09 6.01 -12.15
N HIS A 122 -12.27 5.54 -11.21
CA HIS A 122 -12.27 5.97 -9.82
C HIS A 122 -10.84 5.95 -9.28
N TYR A 123 -10.58 6.75 -8.25
CA TYR A 123 -9.37 6.61 -7.43
C TYR A 123 -9.47 5.38 -6.52
N PRO A 124 -8.36 4.83 -6.03
CA PRO A 124 -8.41 3.79 -5.00
C PRO A 124 -9.10 4.32 -3.76
N GLU A 125 -9.94 3.50 -3.12
CA GLU A 125 -10.61 3.89 -1.89
C GLU A 125 -9.61 4.22 -0.78
N PRO A 126 -9.88 5.25 0.05
CA PRO A 126 -9.07 5.57 1.21
C PRO A 126 -8.90 4.38 2.15
N PRO A 127 -7.74 4.25 2.82
CA PRO A 127 -7.47 3.12 3.69
C PRO A 127 -8.38 3.17 4.92
N SER A 128 -8.88 2.00 5.32
CA SER A 128 -9.60 1.83 6.58
C SER A 128 -9.14 0.55 7.28
N GLY A 129 -9.02 0.61 8.61
CA GLY A 129 -8.73 -0.56 9.44
C GLY A 129 -7.37 -1.23 9.22
N ILE A 130 -6.36 -0.49 8.75
CA ILE A 130 -5.01 -1.01 8.50
C ILE A 130 -3.91 -0.09 9.04
N VAL A 131 -2.80 -0.68 9.47
CA VAL A 131 -1.55 0.01 9.83
C VAL A 131 -0.39 -0.66 9.13
N VAL A 132 0.53 0.15 8.61
CA VAL A 132 1.76 -0.31 7.96
C VAL A 132 2.89 -0.27 8.98
N ASN A 133 3.23 -1.42 9.54
CA ASN A 133 4.41 -1.58 10.40
C ASN A 133 5.60 -2.16 9.58
N ALA A 134 6.74 -2.36 10.24
CA ALA A 134 7.96 -2.85 9.57
C ALA A 134 7.79 -4.21 8.87
N ASP A 135 7.00 -5.12 9.45
CA ASP A 135 6.73 -6.43 8.86
C ASP A 135 5.91 -6.31 7.57
N VAL A 136 4.85 -5.50 7.60
CA VAL A 136 4.01 -5.22 6.42
C VAL A 136 4.84 -4.55 5.32
N GLU A 137 5.66 -3.56 5.69
CA GLU A 137 6.54 -2.85 4.78
C GLU A 137 7.55 -3.80 4.11
N ALA A 138 8.16 -4.70 4.88
CA ALA A 138 9.10 -5.70 4.36
C ALA A 138 8.43 -6.67 3.38
N MET A 139 7.22 -7.15 3.70
CA MET A 139 6.47 -8.05 2.82
C MET A 139 6.04 -7.34 1.53
N LEU A 140 5.51 -6.11 1.62
CA LEU A 140 5.11 -5.34 0.45
C LEU A 140 6.30 -4.98 -0.44
N SER A 141 7.46 -4.67 0.15
CA SER A 141 8.69 -4.40 -0.60
C SER A 141 9.10 -5.62 -1.46
N ARG A 142 9.03 -6.83 -0.89
CA ARG A 142 9.31 -8.07 -1.65
C ARG A 142 8.27 -8.33 -2.72
N TYR A 143 7.00 -8.13 -2.41
CA TYR A 143 5.92 -8.25 -3.39
C TYR A 143 6.11 -7.28 -4.56
N THR A 144 6.45 -6.02 -4.28
CA THR A 144 6.73 -5.00 -5.30
C THR A 144 7.92 -5.39 -6.19
N LYS A 145 9.01 -5.89 -5.60
CA LYS A 145 10.16 -6.39 -6.39
C LYS A 145 9.78 -7.54 -7.29
N PHE A 146 8.94 -8.46 -6.83
CA PHE A 146 8.42 -9.56 -7.65
C PHE A 146 7.60 -9.04 -8.83
N ARG A 147 6.70 -8.06 -8.59
CA ARG A 147 5.90 -7.42 -9.66
C ARG A 147 6.73 -6.66 -10.69
N GLN A 148 8.00 -6.39 -10.38
CA GLN A 148 8.97 -5.71 -11.25
C GLN A 148 10.01 -6.69 -11.83
N ASP A 149 9.77 -8.00 -11.73
CA ASP A 149 10.69 -9.07 -12.16
C ASP A 149 12.09 -9.01 -11.51
N ARG A 150 12.18 -8.43 -10.31
CA ARG A 150 13.43 -8.30 -9.51
C ARG A 150 13.50 -9.27 -8.34
N GLU A 151 12.53 -10.18 -8.22
CA GLU A 151 12.45 -11.19 -7.17
C GLU A 151 11.64 -12.38 -7.68
N THR A 152 12.00 -13.59 -7.25
CA THR A 152 11.28 -14.81 -7.64
C THR A 152 9.98 -14.96 -6.85
N LEU A 153 8.96 -15.58 -7.47
CA LEU A 153 7.70 -15.87 -6.77
C LEU A 153 7.94 -16.77 -5.53
N ALA A 154 8.78 -17.81 -5.66
CA ALA A 154 9.06 -18.72 -4.55
C ALA A 154 9.83 -18.03 -3.41
N GLY A 155 10.80 -17.18 -3.74
CA GLY A 155 11.57 -16.41 -2.76
C GLY A 155 10.71 -15.43 -1.98
N MET A 156 9.93 -14.59 -2.70
CA MET A 156 9.01 -13.62 -2.09
C MET A 156 7.94 -14.31 -1.24
N ALA A 157 7.29 -15.36 -1.78
CA ALA A 157 6.22 -16.05 -1.09
C ALA A 157 6.69 -16.72 0.21
N TYR A 158 7.87 -17.33 0.19
CA TYR A 158 8.46 -17.92 1.38
C TYR A 158 8.86 -16.86 2.41
N PHE A 159 9.41 -15.73 1.96
CA PHE A 159 9.76 -14.62 2.85
C PHE A 159 8.54 -14.11 3.62
N CYS A 160 7.42 -13.86 2.95
CA CYS A 160 6.18 -13.42 3.60
C CYS A 160 5.66 -14.46 4.61
N LEU A 161 5.73 -15.75 4.26
CA LEU A 161 5.43 -16.83 5.22
C LEU A 161 6.32 -16.76 6.45
N THR A 162 7.64 -16.57 6.28
CA THR A 162 8.59 -16.46 7.39
C THR A 162 8.28 -15.26 8.28
N VAL A 163 8.01 -14.08 7.72
CA VAL A 163 7.65 -12.88 8.51
C VAL A 163 6.44 -13.16 9.42
N LEU A 164 5.37 -13.76 8.88
CA LEU A 164 4.19 -14.11 9.67
C LEU A 164 4.49 -15.15 10.76
N VAL A 165 5.28 -16.18 10.43
CA VAL A 165 5.64 -17.25 11.37
C VAL A 165 6.50 -16.72 12.51
N GLU A 166 7.54 -15.95 12.20
CA GLU A 166 8.46 -15.40 13.19
C GLU A 166 7.76 -14.37 14.08
N SER A 167 6.97 -13.45 13.50
CA SER A 167 6.21 -12.45 14.26
C SER A 167 5.17 -13.04 15.22
N ALA A 168 4.80 -14.32 15.05
CA ALA A 168 3.87 -15.03 15.91
C ALA A 168 4.56 -16.06 16.83
N GLY A 169 5.87 -16.33 16.67
CA GLY A 169 6.58 -17.36 17.42
C GLY A 169 6.31 -18.80 16.95
N GLY A 170 5.89 -18.98 15.69
CA GLY A 170 5.69 -20.30 15.09
C GLY A 170 4.48 -20.39 14.15
N ARG A 171 4.37 -21.49 13.41
CA ARG A 171 3.32 -21.66 12.39
C ARG A 171 1.91 -21.79 12.96
N ALA A 172 1.74 -22.57 14.04
CA ALA A 172 0.44 -22.70 14.70
C ALA A 172 0.02 -21.39 15.39
N PRO A 173 0.91 -20.69 16.12
CA PRO A 173 0.64 -19.32 16.57
C PRO A 173 0.28 -18.36 15.44
N ALA A 174 0.96 -18.40 14.29
CA ALA A 174 0.65 -17.54 13.15
C ALA A 174 -0.77 -17.79 12.60
N ALA A 175 -1.17 -19.06 12.49
CA ALA A 175 -2.53 -19.42 12.08
C ALA A 175 -3.58 -18.79 13.02
N GLY A 176 -3.32 -18.80 14.34
CA GLY A 176 -4.18 -18.16 15.34
C GLY A 176 -4.16 -16.63 15.26
N LYS A 177 -2.96 -16.02 15.37
CA LYS A 177 -2.74 -14.57 15.40
C LYS A 177 -3.35 -13.85 14.19
N PHE A 178 -3.17 -14.41 13.00
CA PHE A 178 -3.67 -13.81 11.76
C PHE A 178 -5.05 -14.34 11.35
N ASN A 179 -5.64 -15.25 12.13
CA ASN A 179 -6.83 -16.02 11.79
C ASN A 179 -6.78 -16.56 10.35
N VAL A 180 -5.77 -17.38 10.06
CA VAL A 180 -5.53 -18.02 8.77
C VAL A 180 -5.56 -19.53 8.98
N ALA A 181 -6.31 -20.24 8.16
CA ALA A 181 -6.36 -21.69 8.24
C ALA A 181 -4.96 -22.30 8.09
N GLY A 182 -4.56 -23.19 8.99
CA GLY A 182 -3.23 -23.82 8.95
C GLY A 182 -2.93 -24.50 7.60
N LYS A 183 -3.95 -24.98 6.89
CA LYS A 183 -3.83 -25.55 5.53
C LYS A 183 -3.35 -24.53 4.49
N VAL A 184 -3.75 -23.27 4.59
CA VAL A 184 -3.26 -22.19 3.71
C VAL A 184 -1.77 -22.00 3.92
N LEU A 185 -1.34 -21.79 5.18
CA LEU A 185 0.07 -21.64 5.50
C LEU A 185 0.86 -22.87 5.03
N SER A 186 0.43 -24.09 5.38
CA SER A 186 1.07 -25.35 4.97
C SER A 186 1.19 -25.50 3.46
N THR A 187 0.15 -25.14 2.70
CA THR A 187 0.17 -25.17 1.24
C THR A 187 1.19 -24.18 0.66
N LEU A 188 1.21 -22.94 1.17
CA LEU A 188 2.20 -21.92 0.80
C LEU A 188 3.64 -22.43 1.03
N GLY A 189 3.91 -23.01 2.20
CA GLY A 189 5.24 -23.55 2.52
C GLY A 189 5.64 -24.76 1.67
N ARG A 190 4.67 -25.61 1.30
CA ARG A 190 4.90 -26.76 0.42
C ARG A 190 5.22 -26.30 -1.00
N LEU A 191 4.39 -25.45 -1.59
CA LEU A 191 4.58 -24.95 -2.95
C LEU A 191 5.93 -24.24 -3.10
N THR A 192 6.25 -23.32 -2.21
CA THR A 192 7.52 -22.57 -2.24
C THR A 192 8.76 -23.42 -1.92
N GLY A 193 8.58 -24.57 -1.28
CA GLY A 193 9.67 -25.50 -0.96
C GLY A 193 9.89 -26.60 -1.98
N GLU A 194 8.89 -26.91 -2.81
CA GLU A 194 8.88 -28.09 -3.68
C GLU A 194 8.69 -27.78 -5.16
N LYS A 195 8.48 -26.50 -5.51
CA LYS A 195 8.27 -26.03 -6.88
C LYS A 195 8.99 -24.71 -7.14
N GLY A 196 9.00 -24.32 -8.42
CA GLY A 196 9.51 -23.06 -8.92
C GLY A 196 10.40 -23.19 -10.14
N GLY A 197 10.77 -24.41 -10.53
CA GLY A 197 11.63 -24.60 -11.70
C GLY A 197 12.94 -23.82 -11.57
N ALA A 198 13.27 -23.01 -12.58
CA ALA A 198 14.42 -22.11 -12.51
C ALA A 198 14.36 -21.11 -11.34
N ASP A 199 13.16 -20.73 -10.90
CA ASP A 199 12.90 -19.79 -9.80
C ASP A 199 12.77 -20.49 -8.43
N ALA A 200 13.09 -21.78 -8.33
CA ALA A 200 12.90 -22.54 -7.11
C ALA A 200 13.84 -22.11 -5.98
N ARG A 201 13.26 -21.92 -4.78
CA ARG A 201 14.02 -21.61 -3.55
C ARG A 201 14.91 -22.77 -3.08
N LYS A 202 14.49 -24.01 -3.35
CA LYS A 202 15.18 -25.23 -2.92
C LYS A 202 15.46 -26.11 -4.13
N VAL A 203 16.56 -26.86 -4.09
CA VAL A 203 16.96 -27.81 -5.15
C VAL A 203 15.84 -28.78 -5.51
N LYS A 204 15.04 -29.23 -4.53
CA LYS A 204 13.87 -30.10 -4.77
C LYS A 204 12.86 -29.48 -5.75
N GLY A 205 12.71 -28.16 -5.74
CA GLY A 205 11.77 -27.44 -6.61
C GLY A 205 12.25 -27.22 -8.04
N LEU A 206 13.53 -27.47 -8.36
CA LEU A 206 14.07 -27.28 -9.72
C LEU A 206 13.37 -28.14 -10.77
N ARG A 207 12.84 -29.30 -10.37
CA ARG A 207 12.22 -30.28 -11.28
C ARG A 207 10.73 -30.05 -11.52
N HIS A 208 10.13 -29.07 -10.83
CA HIS A 208 8.69 -28.86 -10.85
C HIS A 208 8.39 -27.36 -10.99
N GLU A 209 7.87 -26.97 -12.15
CA GLU A 209 7.35 -25.63 -12.37
C GLU A 209 6.06 -25.40 -11.57
N PHE A 210 5.78 -24.13 -11.25
CA PHE A 210 4.43 -23.76 -10.84
C PHE A 210 3.47 -23.85 -12.02
N THR A 211 2.32 -24.46 -11.81
CA THR A 211 1.22 -24.32 -12.77
C THR A 211 0.67 -22.88 -12.76
N PRO A 212 -0.05 -22.43 -13.80
CA PRO A 212 -0.71 -21.13 -13.78
C PRO A 212 -1.62 -20.95 -12.55
N ALA A 213 -2.43 -21.96 -12.22
CA ALA A 213 -3.30 -21.93 -11.05
C ALA A 213 -2.52 -21.80 -9.73
N GLU A 214 -1.33 -22.41 -9.62
CA GLU A 214 -0.47 -22.25 -8.44
C GLU A 214 0.15 -20.86 -8.34
N ARG A 215 0.52 -20.25 -9.48
CA ARG A 215 1.01 -18.87 -9.52
C ARG A 215 -0.08 -17.90 -9.06
N ASP A 216 -1.29 -18.03 -9.62
CA ASP A 216 -2.45 -17.21 -9.25
C ASP A 216 -2.84 -17.40 -7.78
N TRP A 217 -2.79 -18.65 -7.31
CA TRP A 217 -3.03 -18.97 -5.90
C TRP A 217 -2.02 -18.30 -4.97
N LEU A 218 -0.72 -18.38 -5.29
CA LEU A 218 0.34 -17.77 -4.50
C LEU A 218 0.17 -16.25 -4.47
N ASP A 219 -0.04 -15.63 -5.62
CA ASP A 219 -0.22 -14.18 -5.74
C ASP A 219 -1.44 -13.69 -4.93
N LEU A 220 -2.59 -14.34 -5.06
CA LEU A 220 -3.80 -14.01 -4.30
C LEU A 220 -3.62 -14.25 -2.79
N ALA A 221 -3.01 -15.38 -2.41
CA ALA A 221 -2.74 -15.70 -1.01
C ALA A 221 -1.83 -14.65 -0.38
N LEU A 222 -0.78 -14.23 -1.06
CA LEU A 222 0.17 -13.24 -0.56
C LEU A 222 -0.50 -11.88 -0.37
N ARG A 223 -1.28 -11.41 -1.35
CA ARG A 223 -2.03 -10.16 -1.20
C ARG A 223 -2.94 -10.17 0.03
N LYS A 224 -3.70 -11.26 0.22
CA LYS A 224 -4.57 -11.43 1.40
C LYS A 224 -3.78 -11.50 2.71
N LEU A 225 -2.62 -12.17 2.72
CA LEU A 225 -1.79 -12.31 3.91
C LEU A 225 -1.11 -10.99 4.31
N ILE A 226 -0.62 -10.22 3.35
CA ILE A 226 -0.04 -8.88 3.61
C ILE A 226 -1.13 -7.95 4.14
N ARG A 227 -2.31 -7.93 3.51
CA ARG A 227 -3.47 -7.18 4.00
C ARG A 227 -3.83 -7.59 5.42
N ARG A 228 -3.95 -8.89 5.70
CA ARG A 228 -4.28 -9.39 7.03
C ARG A 228 -3.24 -9.01 8.08
N ALA A 229 -1.96 -8.96 7.73
CA ALA A 229 -0.93 -8.48 8.64
C ALA A 229 -1.12 -6.99 8.99
N ALA A 230 -1.48 -6.16 8.00
CA ALA A 230 -1.77 -4.74 8.23
C ALA A 230 -3.05 -4.53 9.05
N GLU A 231 -4.08 -5.34 8.82
CA GLU A 231 -5.31 -5.33 9.62
C GLU A 231 -5.03 -5.70 11.08
N VAL A 232 -4.31 -6.80 11.32
CA VAL A 232 -3.95 -7.23 12.69
C VAL A 232 -3.05 -6.21 13.38
N ALA A 233 -2.20 -5.50 12.65
CA ALA A 233 -1.41 -4.41 13.21
C ALA A 233 -2.26 -3.21 13.64
N TYR A 234 -3.38 -2.94 12.95
CA TYR A 234 -4.32 -1.88 13.29
C TYR A 234 -5.12 -2.21 14.56
N ASP A 235 -5.72 -3.40 14.61
CA ASP A 235 -6.48 -3.85 15.77
C ASP A 235 -6.28 -5.37 15.99
N PRO A 236 -5.37 -5.76 16.89
CA PRO A 236 -5.12 -7.17 17.18
C PRO A 236 -6.33 -7.91 17.80
N ALA A 237 -7.26 -7.18 18.42
CA ALA A 237 -8.41 -7.76 19.13
C ALA A 237 -9.65 -7.92 18.24
N GLN A 238 -9.71 -7.20 17.10
CA GLN A 238 -10.83 -7.30 16.18
C GLN A 238 -10.96 -8.71 15.57
N SER A 239 -12.15 -9.29 15.72
CA SER A 239 -12.51 -10.54 15.05
C SER A 239 -12.63 -10.33 13.55
N ARG A 240 -12.03 -11.24 12.77
CA ARG A 240 -11.99 -11.19 11.30
C ARG A 240 -12.36 -12.54 10.73
N PRO A 241 -12.96 -12.60 9.52
CA PRO A 241 -13.17 -13.87 8.83
C PRO A 241 -11.84 -14.63 8.68
N GLN A 242 -11.89 -15.95 8.90
CA GLN A 242 -10.71 -16.78 8.72
C GLN A 242 -10.37 -16.86 7.24
N ILE A 243 -9.10 -16.65 6.87
CA ILE A 243 -8.66 -16.91 5.50
C ILE A 243 -8.48 -18.42 5.33
N THR A 244 -9.30 -19.02 4.47
CA THR A 244 -9.34 -20.45 4.20
C THR A 244 -8.93 -20.74 2.76
N MET A 245 -8.87 -22.03 2.41
CA MET A 245 -8.65 -22.43 1.01
C MET A 245 -9.80 -22.01 0.08
N ALA A 246 -11.01 -21.78 0.61
CA ALA A 246 -12.17 -21.36 -0.20
C ALA A 246 -12.07 -19.90 -0.65
N ASP A 247 -11.30 -19.09 0.07
CA ASP A 247 -11.04 -17.68 -0.26
C ASP A 247 -9.96 -17.52 -1.35
N LEU A 248 -9.39 -18.62 -1.82
CA LEU A 248 -8.26 -18.65 -2.74
C LEU A 248 -8.60 -19.40 -4.02
N GLN A 249 -7.77 -19.24 -5.04
CA GLN A 249 -7.93 -19.94 -6.31
C GLN A 249 -7.96 -21.46 -6.09
N LYS A 250 -8.75 -22.20 -6.87
CA LYS A 250 -8.71 -23.66 -6.77
C LYS A 250 -7.38 -24.18 -7.33
N LEU A 251 -6.71 -24.99 -6.53
CA LEU A 251 -5.56 -25.78 -6.98
C LEU A 251 -6.12 -27.06 -7.62
N ASN A 252 -5.87 -27.22 -8.92
CA ASN A 252 -6.20 -28.43 -9.68
C ASN A 252 -5.08 -29.47 -9.56
#